data_AF-A0A354H010-F1
#
_entry.id   AF-A0A354H010-F1
#
_cell.length_a   1.000
_cell.length_b   1.000
_cell.length_c   1.000
_cell.angle_alpha   90.00
_cell.angle_beta   90.00
_cell.angle_gamma   90.00
#
_symmetry.space_group_name_H-M   'P 1'
#
loop_
_entity.id
_entity.type
_entity.pdbx_description
1 polymer ?
#
loop_
_entity_poly.entity_id
_entity_poly.type
_entity_poly.pdbx_seq_one_letter_code
_entity_poly.pdbx_strand_id
1 'polypeptide(L)' 'MATITFPDRETEKKALAFLLGRFAGRALRSGQHIVPEAALEALADSNIPFTVQGKTTSS' A
#
# COMPACT_ATOMS: atom_id res chain seq x y z
N MET A 1 -8.01 -0.57 -7.55
CA MET A 1 -7.50 -0.65 -6.14
C MET A 1 -6.72 -1.94 -6.01
N ALA A 2 -5.67 -1.97 -5.19
CA ALA A 2 -4.85 -3.15 -5.00
C ALA A 2 -4.63 -3.43 -3.52
N THR A 3 -4.66 -4.71 -3.17
CA THR A 3 -4.30 -5.19 -1.84
C THR A 3 -2.81 -5.47 -1.83
N ILE A 4 -2.09 -4.80 -0.95
CA ILE A 4 -0.66 -4.99 -0.74
C ILE A 4 -0.34 -5.44 0.69
N THR A 5 0.82 -6.06 0.84
CA THR A 5 1.45 -6.35 2.12
C THR A 5 2.87 -5.81 2.13
N PHE A 6 3.38 -5.53 3.33
CA PHE A 6 4.75 -5.10 3.52
C PHE A 6 5.59 -6.24 4.11
N PRO A 7 6.88 -6.31 3.77
CA PRO A 7 7.77 -7.36 4.28
C PRO A 7 7.99 -7.27 5.80
N ASP A 8 7.95 -6.04 6.35
CA ASP A 8 8.21 -5.77 7.76
C ASP A 8 7.43 -4.54 8.24
N ARG A 9 7.31 -4.42 9.56
CA ARG A 9 6.57 -3.33 10.22
C ARG A 9 7.23 -1.96 10.06
N GLU A 10 8.54 -1.90 9.86
CA GLU A 10 9.23 -0.63 9.63
C GLU A 10 8.90 -0.06 8.26
N THR A 11 8.95 -0.91 7.23
CA THR A 11 8.50 -0.58 5.88
C THR A 11 7.02 -0.21 5.87
N GLU A 12 6.17 -0.97 6.56
CA GLU A 12 4.75 -0.64 6.69
C GLU A 12 4.55 0.76 7.28
N LYS A 13 5.23 1.10 8.39
CA LYS A 13 5.12 2.43 9.00
C LYS A 13 5.59 3.54 8.07
N LYS A 14 6.70 3.34 7.35
CA LYS A 14 7.21 4.31 6.36
C LYS A 14 6.21 4.50 5.21
N ALA A 15 5.69 3.41 4.66
CA ALA A 15 4.70 3.42 3.59
C ALA A 15 3.42 4.12 4.04
N LEU A 16 2.89 3.76 5.21
CA LEU A 16 1.69 4.37 5.77
C LEU A 16 1.91 5.87 6.02
N ALA A 17 3.04 6.27 6.60
CA ALA A 17 3.37 7.67 6.80
C ALA A 17 3.53 8.45 5.48
N PHE A 18 4.09 7.82 4.45
CA PHE A 18 4.25 8.40 3.12
C PHE A 18 2.90 8.59 2.40
N LEU A 19 2.01 7.61 2.51
CA LEU A 19 0.68 7.63 1.93
C LEU A 19 -0.29 8.53 2.73
N LEU A 20 -0.03 8.71 4.03
CA LEU A 20 -0.83 9.54 4.92
C LEU A 20 -0.95 10.97 4.38
N GLY A 21 -2.18 11.42 4.14
CA GLY A 21 -2.47 12.75 3.60
C GLY A 21 -2.32 12.89 2.08
N ARG A 22 -1.79 11.88 1.36
CA ARG A 22 -1.71 11.86 -0.11
C ARG A 22 -2.74 10.96 -0.75
N PHE A 23 -2.99 9.79 -0.16
CA PHE A 23 -3.87 8.78 -0.73
C PHE A 23 -4.86 8.25 0.31
N ALA A 24 -6.10 8.01 -0.12
CA ALA A 24 -7.08 7.30 0.68
C ALA A 24 -6.75 5.80 0.69
N GLY A 25 -5.92 5.38 1.64
CA GLY A 25 -5.60 3.98 1.89
C GLY A 25 -6.49 3.40 2.99
N ARG A 26 -6.90 2.14 2.84
CA ARG A 26 -7.63 1.39 3.87
C ARG A 26 -6.77 0.24 4.37
N ALA A 27 -6.27 0.36 5.61
CA ALA A 27 -5.60 -0.74 6.29
C ALA A 27 -6.65 -1.76 6.78
N LEU A 28 -6.43 -3.05 6.51
CA LEU A 28 -7.23 -4.14 7.04
C LEU A 28 -6.59 -4.69 8.32
N ARG A 29 -7.42 -5.21 9.22
CA ARG A 29 -6.99 -5.85 10.49
C ARG A 29 -6.05 -7.05 10.29
N SER A 30 -6.00 -7.62 9.08
CA SER A 30 -5.18 -8.77 8.71
C SER A 30 -3.72 -8.42 8.37
N GLY A 31 -3.33 -7.14 8.39
CA GLY A 31 -2.01 -6.69 7.93
C GLY A 31 -1.91 -6.48 6.41
N GLN A 32 -3.05 -6.58 5.72
CA GLN A 32 -3.20 -6.20 4.33
C GLN A 32 -3.63 -4.74 4.20
N HIS A 33 -3.19 -4.07 3.15
CA HIS A 33 -3.50 -2.67 2.89
C HIS A 33 -4.12 -2.54 1.51
N ILE A 34 -5.32 -1.96 1.44
CA ILE A 34 -5.97 -1.64 0.18
C ILE A 34 -5.61 -0.20 -0.18
N VAL A 35 -4.90 -0.02 -1.28
CA VAL A 35 -4.47 1.29 -1.77
C VAL A 35 -4.85 1.48 -3.24
N PRO A 36 -5.01 2.72 -3.73
CA PRO A 36 -5.17 2.98 -5.16
C PRO A 36 -3.89 2.63 -5.94
N GLU A 37 -4.00 2.39 -7.24
CA GLU A 37 -2.83 2.06 -8.08
C GLU A 37 -1.81 3.21 -8.11
N ALA A 38 -2.27 4.47 -8.10
CA ALA A 38 -1.40 5.64 -7.99
C ALA A 38 -0.54 5.65 -6.71
N ALA A 39 -1.01 5.04 -5.61
CA ALA A 39 -0.21 4.88 -4.40
C ALA A 39 0.89 3.84 -4.60
N LEU A 40 0.66 2.78 -5.39
CA LEU A 40 1.69 1.80 -5.72
C LEU A 40 2.83 2.44 -6.50
N GLU A 41 2.48 3.28 -7.48
CA GLU A 41 3.47 4.02 -8.27
C GLU A 41 4.30 4.94 -7.38
N ALA A 42 3.66 5.67 -6.47
CA ALA A 42 4.37 6.55 -5.54
C ALA A 42 5.27 5.78 -4.55
N LEU A 43 4.84 4.60 -4.09
CA LEU A 43 5.68 3.72 -3.27
C LEU A 43 6.90 3.19 -4.04
N ALA A 44 6.70 2.80 -5.30
CA ALA A 44 7.77 2.33 -6.16
C ALA A 44 8.79 3.43 -6.45
N ASP A 45 8.32 4.66 -6.74
CA ASP A 45 9.17 5.83 -6.94
C ASP A 45 10.00 6.16 -5.69
N SER A 46 9.38 6.05 -4.50
CA SER A 46 10.06 6.21 -3.21
C SER A 46 10.91 5.01 -2.77
N ASN A 47 11.12 4.00 -3.61
CA ASN A 47 11.90 2.79 -3.29
C ASN A 47 11.40 2.05 -2.02
N ILE A 48 10.10 2.11 -1.76
CA ILE A 48 9.47 1.42 -0.63
C ILE A 48 9.05 0.02 -1.11
N PRO A 49 9.60 -1.06 -0.55
CA PRO A 49 9.25 -2.40 -0.97
C PRO A 49 7.83 -2.77 -0.53
N PHE A 50 7.04 -3.33 -1.44
CA PHE A 50 5.70 -3.84 -1.17
C PHE A 50 5.42 -5.09 -2.03
N THR A 51 4.49 -5.92 -1.57
CA THR A 51 4.04 -7.12 -2.28
C THR A 51 2.57 -6.97 -2.63
N VAL A 52 2.23 -7.09 -3.92
CA VAL A 52 0.84 -7.08 -4.37
C VAL A 52 0.22 -8.47 -4.17
N GLN A 53 -0.80 -8.56 -3.31
CA GLN A 53 -1.53 -9.79 -3.04
C GLN A 53 -2.65 -10.04 -4.07
N GLY A 54 -3.21 -8.97 -4.63
CA GLY A 54 -4.26 -9.06 -5.63
C GLY A 54 -4.80 -7.69 -6.02
N LYS A 55 -5.26 -7.57 -7.26
CA LYS A 55 -5.99 -6.38 -7.71
C LYS A 55 -7.46 -6.53 -7.28
N THR A 56 -7.97 -5.57 -6.53
CA THR A 56 -9.43 -5.39 -6.38
C THR A 56 -9.90 -4.73 -7.67
N THR A 57 -10.21 -5.56 -8.65
CA THR A 57 -10.92 -5.14 -9.86
C THR A 57 -12.41 -5.09 -9.51
N SER A 58 -12.95 -3.88 -9.38
CA SER A 58 -14.34 -3.68 -9.78
C SER A 58 -14.31 -3.70 -11.31
N SER A 59 -14.66 -4.86 -11.88
CA SER A 59 -14.92 -5.02 -13.30
C SER A 59 -16.13 -4.18 -13.74
#